data_AF-S7WVP1-F1
#
_entry.id   AF-S7WVP1-F1
#
_cell.length_a   1.000
_cell.length_b   1.000
_cell.length_c   1.000
_cell.angle_alpha   90.00
_cell.angle_beta   90.00
_cell.angle_gamma   90.00
#
_symmetry.space_group_name_H-M   'P 1'
#
loop_
_entity.id
_entity.type
_entity.pdbx_description
1 polymer ?
#
loop_
_entity_poly.entity_id
_entity_poly.type
_entity_poly.pdbx_seq_one_letter_code
_entity_poly.pdbx_strand_id
1 'polypeptide(L)'
;MEDKSSIFKKHSDFRPQLKPSIWVSLLLMAIVPHGLMAQIQEGLPKPSDPIDLSDTSDLVIFIILPILVFILYLFWRKAIKKRNDRRK
;
A
#
# COMPACT_ATOMS: atom_id res chain seq x y z
N MET A 1 3.28 24.14 -50.06
CA MET A 1 2.57 22.85 -49.95
C MET A 1 3.37 21.99 -48.99
N GLU A 2 2.99 21.94 -47.71
CA GLU A 2 3.68 21.08 -46.74
C GLU A 2 3.41 19.60 -47.06
N ASP A 3 4.49 18.82 -47.08
CA ASP A 3 4.49 17.42 -47.45
C ASP A 3 3.82 16.58 -46.35
N LYS A 4 2.62 16.11 -46.67
CA LYS A 4 1.77 15.27 -45.81
C LYS A 4 2.46 13.97 -45.39
N SER A 5 3.44 13.49 -46.17
CA SER A 5 4.21 12.29 -45.83
C SER A 5 5.12 12.50 -44.62
N SER A 6 5.68 13.72 -44.46
CA SER A 6 6.51 14.07 -43.32
C SER A 6 5.71 14.18 -42.01
N ILE A 7 4.48 14.69 -42.10
CA ILE A 7 3.55 14.77 -40.97
C ILE A 7 3.15 13.36 -40.52
N PHE A 8 2.81 12.49 -41.47
CA PHE A 8 2.45 11.10 -41.17
C PHE A 8 3.58 10.34 -40.46
N LYS A 9 4.83 10.51 -40.91
CA LYS A 9 6.00 9.89 -40.28
C LYS A 9 6.29 10.42 -38.87
N LYS A 10 6.11 11.74 -38.65
CA LYS A 10 6.31 12.35 -37.32
C LYS A 10 5.31 11.81 -36.29
N HIS A 11 4.09 11.50 -36.71
CA HIS A 11 3.07 10.91 -35.85
C HIS A 11 3.28 9.41 -35.60
N SER A 12 3.89 8.67 -36.54
CA SER A 12 4.17 7.24 -36.36
C SER A 12 5.33 6.95 -35.40
N ASP A 13 6.26 7.89 -35.26
CA ASP A 13 7.49 7.71 -34.45
C ASP A 13 7.37 8.23 -33.00
N PHE A 14 6.15 8.60 -32.58
CA PHE A 14 5.91 9.05 -31.22
C PHE A 14 6.01 7.88 -30.22
N ARG A 15 7.23 7.60 -29.75
CA ARG A 15 7.49 6.68 -28.64
C ARG A 15 7.53 7.48 -27.34
N PRO A 16 6.49 7.42 -26.49
CA PRO A 16 6.52 8.12 -25.22
C PRO A 16 7.65 7.55 -24.37
N GLN A 17 8.65 8.39 -24.05
CA GLN A 17 9.84 8.02 -23.27
C GLN A 17 9.53 7.94 -21.77
N LEU A 18 8.41 7.31 -21.43
CA LEU A 18 7.97 7.10 -20.06
C LEU A 18 8.97 6.20 -19.35
N LYS A 19 9.52 6.68 -18.23
CA LYS A 19 10.48 5.93 -17.42
C LYS A 19 9.86 4.60 -16.98
N PRO A 20 10.64 3.50 -16.93
CA PRO A 20 10.13 2.18 -16.53
C PRO A 20 9.48 2.19 -15.14
N SER A 21 9.91 3.10 -14.25
CA SER A 21 9.30 3.30 -12.92
C SER A 21 7.85 3.79 -13.00
N ILE A 22 7.49 4.59 -14.00
CA ILE A 22 6.12 5.10 -14.19
C ILE A 22 5.23 3.95 -14.66
N TRP A 23 5.72 3.08 -15.54
CA TRP A 23 5.00 1.89 -15.98
C TRP A 23 4.73 0.91 -14.85
N VAL A 24 5.71 0.67 -13.98
CA VAL A 24 5.54 -0.19 -12.79
C VAL A 24 4.56 0.44 -11.81
N SER A 25 4.64 1.76 -11.58
CA SER A 25 3.68 2.46 -10.71
C SER A 25 2.26 2.40 -11.25
N LEU A 26 2.07 2.54 -12.56
CA LEU A 26 0.76 2.44 -13.21
C LEU A 26 0.19 1.03 -13.09
N LEU A 27 1.04 0.01 -13.26
CA LEU A 27 0.67 -1.39 -13.12
C LEU A 27 0.27 -1.76 -11.69
N LEU A 28 1.02 -1.30 -10.68
CA LEU A 28 0.67 -1.52 -9.28
C LEU A 28 -0.64 -0.80 -8.91
N MET A 29 -0.85 0.42 -9.39
CA MET A 29 -2.07 1.19 -9.13
C MET A 29 -3.32 0.56 -9.78
N ALA A 30 -3.16 -0.18 -10.89
CA ALA A 30 -4.26 -0.91 -11.53
C ALA A 30 -4.68 -2.18 -10.76
N ILE A 31 -3.78 -2.80 -9.98
CA ILE A 31 -4.05 -4.05 -9.25
C ILE A 31 -4.70 -3.79 -7.88
N VAL A 32 -4.36 -2.68 -7.22
CA VAL A 32 -4.74 -2.42 -5.82
C VAL A 32 -6.25 -2.17 -5.56
N PRO A 33 -7.04 -1.47 -6.41
CA PRO A 33 -8.39 -1.05 -6.01
C PRO A 33 -9.46 -2.15 -6.11
N HIS A 34 -9.18 -3.32 -6.69
CA HIS A 34 -10.21 -4.33 -6.94
C HIS A 34 -10.53 -5.24 -5.74
N GLY A 35 -9.77 -5.14 -4.64
CA GLY A 35 -9.94 -5.99 -3.46
C GLY A 35 -11.02 -5.54 -2.47
N LEU A 36 -11.60 -4.34 -2.62
CA LEU A 36 -12.52 -3.79 -1.61
C LEU A 36 -13.88 -4.51 -1.57
N MET A 37 -14.39 -4.94 -2.74
CA MET A 37 -15.68 -5.65 -2.83
C MET A 37 -15.53 -7.16 -2.68
N ALA A 38 -14.34 -7.70 -2.94
CA ALA A 38 -14.05 -9.14 -2.82
C ALA A 38 -13.81 -9.62 -1.37
N GLN A 39 -13.72 -8.69 -0.41
CA GLN A 39 -13.49 -9.02 1.01
C GLN A 39 -14.78 -9.26 1.80
N ILE A 40 -15.96 -8.97 1.23
CA ILE A 40 -17.22 -9.28 1.90
C ILE A 40 -17.54 -10.75 1.60
N GLN A 41 -17.31 -11.62 2.58
CA GLN A 41 -17.76 -13.01 2.51
C GLN A 41 -19.30 -13.04 2.46
N GLU A 42 -19.85 -13.45 1.32
CA GLU A 42 -21.28 -13.69 1.17
C GLU A 42 -21.66 -15.03 1.81
N GLY A 43 -22.82 -15.10 2.47
CA GLY A 43 -23.37 -16.35 3.02
C GLY A 43 -22.84 -16.81 4.37
N LEU A 44 -21.85 -16.13 4.96
CA LEU A 44 -21.46 -16.34 6.35
C LEU A 44 -22.17 -15.33 7.27
N PRO A 45 -22.64 -15.76 8.46
CA PRO A 45 -23.13 -14.82 9.45
C PRO A 45 -22.01 -13.84 9.78
N LYS A 46 -22.25 -12.56 9.47
CA LYS A 46 -21.33 -11.51 9.90
C LYS A 46 -21.33 -11.50 11.42
N PRO A 47 -20.16 -11.44 12.09
CA PRO A 47 -20.14 -11.05 13.50
C PRO A 47 -20.80 -9.67 13.56
N SER A 48 -22.05 -9.67 14.00
CA SER A 48 -22.94 -8.49 13.98
C SER A 48 -22.89 -7.77 15.31
N ASP A 49 -22.32 -8.44 16.32
CA ASP A 49 -22.19 -7.92 17.65
C ASP A 49 -21.13 -6.82 17.66
N PRO A 50 -21.43 -5.68 18.28
CA PRO A 50 -20.43 -4.64 18.52
C PRO A 50 -19.22 -5.23 19.23
N ILE A 51 -18.03 -4.71 18.92
CA ILE A 51 -16.81 -5.06 19.66
C ILE A 51 -17.05 -4.74 21.13
N ASP A 52 -16.96 -5.75 21.99
CA ASP A 52 -17.21 -5.60 23.42
C ASP A 52 -15.87 -5.47 24.15
N LEU A 53 -15.53 -4.24 24.53
CA LEU A 53 -14.29 -3.97 25.29
C LEU A 53 -14.34 -4.50 26.74
N SER A 54 -15.48 -5.02 27.19
CA SER A 54 -15.62 -5.74 28.44
C SER A 54 -15.13 -7.18 28.32
N ASP A 55 -15.15 -7.76 27.11
CA ASP A 55 -14.53 -9.06 26.86
C ASP A 55 -13.01 -8.93 26.79
N THR A 56 -12.34 -9.90 27.42
CA THR A 56 -10.87 -9.88 27.49
C THR A 56 -10.25 -10.09 26.11
N SER A 57 -10.87 -10.90 25.26
CA SER A 57 -10.33 -11.22 23.94
C SER A 57 -10.35 -10.00 23.03
N ASP A 58 -11.50 -9.32 22.97
CA ASP A 58 -11.70 -8.12 22.16
C ASP A 58 -10.78 -6.98 22.60
N LEU A 59 -10.69 -6.72 23.91
CA LEU A 59 -9.77 -5.72 24.45
C LEU A 59 -8.30 -6.02 24.07
N VAL A 60 -7.89 -7.28 24.19
CA VAL A 60 -6.51 -7.68 23.90
C VAL A 60 -6.18 -7.52 22.42
N ILE A 61 -7.03 -8.03 21.54
CA ILE A 61 -6.77 -8.06 20.10
C ILE A 61 -6.84 -6.65 19.50
N PHE A 62 -7.87 -5.88 19.85
CA PHE A 62 -8.13 -4.60 19.19
C PHE A 62 -7.40 -3.41 19.82
N ILE A 63 -7.00 -3.49 21.10
CA ILE A 63 -6.35 -2.37 21.81
C ILE A 63 -4.94 -2.73 22.27
N ILE A 64 -4.77 -3.81 23.04
CA ILE A 64 -3.48 -4.11 23.68
C ILE A 64 -2.42 -4.52 22.66
N LEU A 65 -2.76 -5.40 21.71
CA LEU A 65 -1.85 -5.88 20.68
C LEU A 65 -1.29 -4.74 19.79
N PRO A 66 -2.10 -3.81 19.24
CA PRO A 66 -1.56 -2.69 18.47
C PRO A 66 -0.69 -1.75 19.32
N ILE A 67 -1.05 -1.51 20.58
CA ILE A 67 -0.21 -0.71 21.50
C ILE A 67 1.13 -1.41 21.74
N LEU A 68 1.13 -2.73 21.95
CA LEU A 68 2.35 -3.51 22.18
C LEU A 68 3.29 -3.43 20.96
N VAL A 69 2.76 -3.63 19.76
CA VAL A 69 3.52 -3.50 18.50
C VAL A 69 4.11 -2.09 18.38
N PHE A 70 3.33 -1.06 18.69
CA PHE A 70 3.80 0.32 18.65
C PHE A 70 4.93 0.57 19.64
N ILE A 71 4.81 0.10 20.88
CA ILE A 71 5.85 0.22 21.91
C ILE A 71 7.13 -0.49 21.47
N LEU A 72 7.03 -1.74 21.01
CA LEU A 72 8.17 -2.52 20.52
C LEU A 72 8.86 -1.83 19.35
N TYR A 73 8.09 -1.26 18.42
CA TYR A 73 8.62 -0.47 17.32
C TYR A 73 9.44 0.74 17.82
N LEU A 74 8.97 1.47 18.83
CA LEU A 74 9.71 2.59 19.40
C LEU A 74 11.03 2.15 20.05
N PHE A 75 11.04 1.03 20.78
CA PHE A 75 12.25 0.46 21.36
C PHE A 75 13.25 0.03 20.28
N TRP A 76 12.78 -0.68 19.25
CA TRP A 76 13.60 -1.10 18.12
C TRP A 76 14.20 0.11 17.39
N ARG A 77 13.41 1.15 17.13
CA ARG A 77 13.88 2.40 16.52
C ARG A 77 14.97 3.07 17.33
N LYS A 78 14.83 3.13 18.66
CA LYS A 78 15.87 3.67 19.56
C LYS A 78 17.14 2.82 19.54
N ALA A 79 17.02 1.50 19.55
CA ALA A 79 18.15 0.58 19.49
C ALA A 79 18.96 0.75 18.18
N ILE A 80 18.26 0.92 17.05
CA ILE A 80 18.86 1.18 15.74
C ILE A 80 19.61 2.53 15.72
N LYS A 81 19.07 3.57 16.34
CA LYS A 81 19.77 4.86 16.41
C LYS A 81 21.08 4.74 17.20
N LYS A 82 21.03 4.08 18.36
CA LYS A 82 22.21 3.88 19.23
C LYS A 82 23.35 3.13 18.54
N ARG A 83 23.08 2.14 17.69
CA ARG A 83 24.13 1.44 16.93
C ARG A 83 24.81 2.32 15.88
N ASN A 84 24.10 3.29 15.31
CA ASN A 84 24.67 4.19 14.31
C ASN A 84 25.56 5.27 14.96
N ASP A 85 25.15 5.78 16.12
CA ASP A 85 25.94 6.76 16.88
C ASP A 85 27.26 6.16 17.41
N ARG A 86 27.32 4.86 17.67
CA ARG A 86 28.58 4.17 18.05
C ARG A 86 29.49 3.81 16.87
N ARG A 87 29.01 3.91 15.63
CA ARG A 87 29.78 3.63 14.42
C ARG A 87 30.36 4.91 13.77
N LYS A 88 29.97 6.09 14.27
CA LYS A 88 30.61 7.36 13.99
C LYS A 88 31.68 7.63 15.04
#